data_AF-A0A7W0NZQ8-F1
#
_entry.id   AF-A0A7W0NZQ8-F1
#
_cell.length_a   1.000
_cell.length_b   1.000
_cell.length_c   1.000
_cell.angle_alpha   90.00
_cell.angle_beta   90.00
_cell.angle_gamma   90.00
#
_symmetry.space_group_name_H-M   'P 1'
#
loop_
_entity.id
_entity.type
_entity.pdbx_description
1 polymer ?
#
loop_
_entity_poly.entity_id
_entity_poly.type
_entity_poly.pdbx_seq_one_letter_code
_entity_poly.pdbx_strand_id
1 'polypeptide(L)'
;MAGVLQTLEHITMRWLSVLGCAIAPVEVIPAGEGVGFVGRAARVRPHRDVPRAPASVFAKLPADGAACGIGVARRVDERAVLFNRELAASAGVARRVGGCRAG
;
A
#
# COMPACT_ATOMS: atom_id res chain seq x y z
N MET A 1 -15.07 -9.17 2.49
CA MET A 1 -13.92 -8.70 3.29
C MET A 1 -12.66 -8.85 2.46
N ALA A 2 -11.91 -7.77 2.20
CA ALA A 2 -10.56 -7.92 1.67
C ALA A 2 -9.69 -8.46 2.81
N GLY A 3 -9.13 -9.66 2.66
CA GLY A 3 -8.23 -10.24 3.66
C GLY A 3 -6.99 -9.36 3.85
N VAL A 4 -6.40 -9.41 5.04
CA VAL A 4 -5.10 -8.76 5.28
C VAL A 4 -4.08 -9.37 4.33
N LEU A 5 -3.34 -8.54 3.60
CA LEU A 5 -2.26 -9.00 2.72
C LEU A 5 -1.17 -9.64 3.57
N GLN A 6 -0.92 -10.94 3.41
CA GLN A 6 0.12 -11.64 4.17
C GLN A 6 1.39 -11.91 3.34
N THR A 7 1.27 -11.86 2.02
CA THR A 7 2.34 -12.16 1.07
C THR A 7 2.25 -11.21 -0.12
N LEU A 8 3.37 -11.02 -0.83
CA LEU A 8 3.41 -10.15 -2.01
C LEU A 8 2.46 -10.61 -3.13
N GLU A 9 2.19 -11.91 -3.21
CA GLU A 9 1.26 -12.51 -4.18
C GLU A 9 -0.18 -12.01 -4.00
N HIS A 10 -0.54 -11.56 -2.80
CA HIS A 10 -1.86 -10.97 -2.55
C HIS A 10 -2.00 -9.55 -3.13
N ILE A 11 -0.91 -8.91 -3.56
CA ILE A 11 -0.93 -7.63 -4.28
C ILE A 11 -1.37 -7.92 -5.72
N THR A 12 -2.68 -7.85 -5.93
CA THR A 12 -3.32 -8.11 -7.22
C THR A 12 -3.93 -6.83 -7.81
N MET A 13 -4.28 -6.87 -9.09
CA MET A 13 -5.07 -5.81 -9.73
C MET A 13 -6.39 -5.55 -8.99
N ARG A 14 -7.02 -6.62 -8.46
CA ARG A 14 -8.24 -6.51 -7.65
C ARG A 14 -7.99 -5.80 -6.32
N TRP A 15 -6.85 -6.02 -5.68
CA TRP A 15 -6.50 -5.28 -4.45
C TRP A 15 -6.33 -3.78 -4.75
N LEU A 16 -5.69 -3.44 -5.86
CA LEU A 16 -5.46 -2.06 -6.27
C LEU A 16 -6.71 -1.34 -6.82
N SER A 17 -7.79 -2.07 -7.12
CA SER A 17 -9.02 -1.45 -7.61
C SER A 17 -9.63 -0.45 -6.62
N VAL A 18 -9.24 -0.49 -5.35
CA VAL A 18 -9.59 0.51 -4.32
C VAL A 18 -9.11 1.93 -4.67
N LEU A 19 -8.15 2.06 -5.59
CA LEU A 19 -7.66 3.34 -6.12
C LEU A 19 -8.64 3.97 -7.13
N GLY A 20 -9.63 3.21 -7.58
CA GLY A 20 -10.67 3.66 -8.53
C GLY A 20 -10.23 3.69 -10.00
N CYS A 21 -9.00 3.30 -10.34
CA CYS A 21 -8.54 3.21 -11.73
C CYS A 21 -8.64 1.80 -12.30
N ALA A 22 -8.71 1.71 -13.63
CA ALA A 22 -8.43 0.48 -14.37
C ALA A 22 -6.94 0.18 -14.22
N ILE A 23 -6.57 -0.70 -13.28
CA ILE A 23 -5.18 -1.07 -13.05
C ILE A 23 -4.80 -2.16 -14.06
N ALA A 24 -3.90 -1.84 -14.99
CA ALA A 24 -3.23 -2.79 -15.88
C ALA A 24 -2.31 -3.75 -15.07
N PRO A 25 -1.60 -4.72 -15.70
CA PRO A 25 -0.63 -5.55 -14.98
C PRO A 25 0.31 -4.70 -14.13
N VAL A 26 0.70 -5.22 -12.97
CA VAL A 26 1.52 -4.48 -12.02
C VAL A 26 2.88 -5.14 -11.85
N GLU A 27 3.92 -4.31 -11.89
CA GLU A 27 5.25 -4.72 -11.49
C GLU A 27 5.34 -4.59 -9.96
N VAL A 28 5.54 -5.71 -9.27
CA VAL A 28 5.75 -5.72 -7.81
C VAL A 28 7.25 -5.84 -7.55
N ILE A 29 7.84 -4.77 -7.05
CA ILE A 29 9.27 -4.66 -6.78
C ILE A 29 9.47 -4.74 -5.27
N PRO A 30 10.12 -5.79 -4.73
CA PRO A 30 10.49 -5.84 -3.33
C PRO A 30 11.32 -4.61 -2.97
N ALA A 31 10.88 -3.87 -1.94
CA ALA A 31 11.54 -2.65 -1.50
C ALA A 31 12.33 -2.84 -0.21
N GLY A 32 12.07 -3.93 0.52
CA GLY A 32 12.80 -4.33 1.71
C GLY A 32 12.07 -5.43 2.48
N GLU A 33 12.83 -6.22 3.21
CA GLU A 33 12.33 -7.18 4.19
C GLU A 33 12.87 -6.77 5.57
N GLY A 34 11.96 -6.42 6.47
CA GLY A 34 12.27 -6.07 7.85
C GLY A 34 11.78 -7.15 8.81
N VAL A 35 12.34 -7.14 10.02
CA VAL A 35 11.93 -8.02 11.11
C VAL A 35 10.81 -7.38 11.95
N GLY A 36 9.95 -8.22 12.54
CA GLY A 36 8.87 -7.78 13.42
C GLY A 36 7.82 -6.91 12.72
N PHE A 37 7.51 -5.73 13.27
CA PHE A 37 6.45 -4.84 12.77
C PHE A 37 6.80 -4.06 11.51
N VAL A 38 8.07 -4.06 11.10
CA VAL A 38 8.50 -3.45 9.83
C VAL A 38 7.95 -4.29 8.67
N GLY A 39 7.99 -5.61 8.82
CA GLY A 39 7.42 -6.55 7.87
C GLY A 39 8.05 -6.47 6.48
N ARG A 40 7.30 -6.85 5.46
CA ARG A 40 7.74 -6.78 4.06
C ARG A 40 7.20 -5.53 3.41
N ALA A 41 7.99 -4.94 2.52
CA ALA A 41 7.56 -3.82 1.73
C ALA A 41 7.77 -4.09 0.24
N ALA A 42 6.83 -3.63 -0.57
CA ALA A 42 6.96 -3.64 -2.01
C ALA A 42 6.49 -2.32 -2.62
N ARG A 43 7.18 -1.91 -3.69
CA ARG A 43 6.71 -0.87 -4.57
C ARG A 43 5.96 -1.52 -5.71
N VAL A 44 4.73 -1.07 -5.94
CA VAL A 44 3.86 -1.55 -6.99
C VAL A 44 3.77 -0.46 -8.05
N ARG A 45 4.16 -0.77 -9.28
CA ARG A 45 4.07 0.16 -10.41
C ARG A 45 2.94 -0.28 -11.33
N PRO A 46 1.88 0.53 -11.47
CA PRO A 46 0.94 0.35 -12.56
C PRO A 46 1.68 0.51 -13.91
N HIS A 47 1.32 -0.30 -14.91
CA HIS A 47 1.80 -0.07 -16.27
C HIS A 47 1.40 1.33 -16.77
N ARG A 48 2.25 1.92 -17.61
CA ARG A 48 2.31 3.36 -17.93
C ARG A 48 1.05 3.95 -18.58
N ASP A 49 0.15 3.10 -19.07
CA ASP A 49 -0.97 3.50 -19.92
C ASP A 49 -2.29 3.68 -19.17
N VAL A 50 -2.25 3.89 -17.84
CA VAL A 50 -3.44 4.15 -17.03
C VAL A 50 -3.52 5.64 -16.69
N PRO A 51 -4.37 6.43 -17.39
CA PRO A 51 -4.54 7.84 -17.08
C PRO A 51 -4.97 8.01 -15.62
N ARG A 52 -4.34 8.96 -14.93
CA ARG A 52 -4.60 9.35 -13.53
C ARG A 52 -4.15 8.35 -12.46
N ALA A 53 -3.58 7.19 -12.82
CA ALA A 53 -3.02 6.28 -11.82
C ALA A 53 -1.79 6.89 -11.12
N PRO A 54 -1.54 6.55 -9.85
CA PRO A 54 -0.28 6.87 -9.19
C PRO A 54 0.91 6.29 -9.96
N ALA A 55 2.03 7.02 -10.03
CA ALA A 55 3.27 6.51 -10.63
C ALA A 55 3.79 5.24 -9.92
N SER A 56 3.50 5.11 -8.63
CA SER A 56 3.66 3.86 -7.89
C SER A 56 2.86 3.89 -6.58
N VAL A 57 2.62 2.72 -6.01
CA VAL A 57 2.02 2.49 -4.70
C VAL A 57 3.07 1.81 -3.82
N PHE A 58 3.19 2.21 -2.57
CA PHE A 58 4.03 1.51 -1.60
C PHE A 58 3.14 0.66 -0.70
N ALA A 59 3.33 -0.66 -0.72
CA ALA A 59 2.60 -1.61 0.08
C ALA A 59 3.49 -2.12 1.22
N LYS A 60 2.96 -2.12 2.44
CA LYS A 60 3.57 -2.72 3.61
C LYS A 60 2.73 -3.91 4.04
N LEU A 61 3.38 -5.02 4.33
CA LEU A 61 2.79 -6.29 4.74
C LEU A 61 3.41 -6.73 6.07
N PRO A 62 2.68 -7.44 6.93
CA PRO A 62 3.26 -8.07 8.12
C PRO A 62 4.33 -9.10 7.73
N ALA A 63 5.30 -9.31 8.63
CA ALA A 63 6.34 -10.34 8.45
C ALA A 63 5.74 -11.76 8.46
N ASP A 64 4.80 -12.00 9.37
CA ASP A 64 4.12 -13.28 9.60
C ASP A 64 2.74 -13.08 10.26
N GLY A 65 2.04 -14.18 10.54
CA GLY A 65 0.73 -14.16 11.19
C GLY A 65 0.73 -13.60 12.62
N ALA A 66 1.82 -13.78 13.38
CA ALA A 66 1.93 -13.25 14.73
C ALA A 66 2.11 -11.72 14.71
N ALA A 67 2.95 -11.20 13.82
CA ALA A 67 3.11 -9.78 13.55
C ALA A 67 1.79 -9.14 13.11
N CYS A 68 0.99 -9.84 12.30
CA CYS A 68 -0.36 -9.40 11.93
C CYS A 68 -1.27 -9.27 13.16
N GLY A 69 -1.34 -10.32 13.99
CA GLY A 69 -2.19 -10.32 15.19
C GLY A 69 -1.82 -9.23 16.20
N ILE A 70 -0.52 -9.06 16.47
CA ILE A 70 -0.04 -8.01 17.37
C ILE A 70 -0.24 -6.63 16.73
N GLY A 71 -0.03 -6.49 15.42
CA GLY A 71 -0.27 -5.25 14.67
C GLY A 71 -1.70 -4.75 14.84
N VAL A 72 -2.69 -5.64 14.69
CA VAL A 72 -4.11 -5.35 14.94
C VAL A 72 -4.35 -5.00 16.40
N ALA A 73 -3.89 -5.84 17.34
CA ALA A 73 -4.13 -5.63 18.77
C ALA A 73 -3.53 -4.30 19.29
N ARG A 74 -2.41 -3.86 18.70
CA ARG A 74 -1.68 -2.64 19.08
C ARG A 74 -1.92 -1.47 18.12
N ARG A 75 -2.83 -1.62 17.15
CA ARG A 75 -3.14 -0.62 16.12
C ARG A 75 -1.89 -0.01 15.48
N VAL A 76 -0.95 -0.86 15.10
CA VAL A 76 0.36 -0.42 14.60
C VAL A 76 0.21 0.27 13.25
N ASP A 77 -0.57 -0.30 12.35
CA ASP A 77 -0.72 0.22 11.00
C ASP A 77 -1.57 1.49 10.95
N GLU A 78 -2.61 1.62 11.79
CA GLU A 78 -3.37 2.86 11.91
C GLU A 78 -2.50 4.01 12.41
N ARG A 79 -1.65 3.76 13.42
CA ARG A 79 -0.69 4.75 13.91
C ARG A 79 0.35 5.10 12.85
N ALA A 80 0.84 4.12 12.08
CA ALA A 80 1.77 4.37 10.98
C ALA A 80 1.12 5.21 9.86
N VAL A 81 -0.15 4.98 9.54
CA VAL A 81 -0.89 5.79 8.56
C VAL A 81 -1.03 7.23 9.03
N LEU A 82 -1.40 7.44 10.31
CA LEU A 82 -1.51 8.77 10.90
C LEU A 82 -0.16 9.50 10.90
N PHE A 83 0.89 8.83 11.37
CA PHE A 83 2.25 9.37 11.37
C PHE A 83 2.70 9.80 9.96
N ASN A 84 2.55 8.93 8.96
CA ASN A 84 2.94 9.28 7.58
C ASN A 84 2.12 10.43 7.01
N ARG A 85 0.83 10.52 7.37
CA ARG A 85 -0.04 11.62 6.95
C ARG A 85 0.40 12.95 7.57
N GLU A 86 0.69 12.96 8.87
CA GLU A 86 1.19 14.14 9.60
C GLU A 86 2.56 14.56 9.07
N LEU A 87 3.46 13.61 8.85
CA LEU A 87 4.78 13.86 8.27
C LEU A 87 4.67 14.47 6.87
N ALA A 88 3.83 13.89 5.99
CA ALA A 88 3.62 14.40 4.65
C ALA A 88 3.02 15.82 4.66
N ALA A 89 2.10 16.10 5.60
CA ALA A 89 1.54 17.43 5.77
C ALA A 89 2.59 18.44 6.23
N SER A 90 3.40 18.06 7.23
CA SER A 90 4.46 18.89 7.80
C SER A 90 5.58 19.18 6.79
N ALA A 91 5.86 18.23 5.91
CA ALA A 91 6.82 18.37 4.82
C ALA A 91 6.26 19.08 3.57
N GLY A 92 4.97 19.46 3.55
CA GLY A 92 4.35 20.13 2.40
C GLY A 92 4.16 19.25 1.16
N VAL A 93 4.23 17.92 1.30
CA VAL A 93 4.13 16.94 0.19
C VAL A 93 2.81 16.17 0.18
N ALA A 94 1.93 16.38 1.18
CA ALA A 94 0.62 15.76 1.22
C ALA A 94 -0.29 16.31 0.11
N ARG A 95 -0.54 15.50 -0.91
CA ARG A 95 -1.60 15.73 -1.90
C ARG A 95 -2.59 14.58 -1.85
N ARG A 96 -3.89 14.89 -1.82
CA ARG A 96 -4.89 13.84 -2.11
C ARG A 96 -4.70 13.43 -3.55
N VAL A 97 -4.46 12.15 -3.76
CA VAL A 97 -4.66 11.54 -5.07
C VAL A 97 -6.17 11.61 -5.31
N GLY A 98 -6.61 12.47 -6.22
CA GLY A 98 -8.00 12.48 -6.66
C GLY A 98 -8.34 11.09 -7.19
N GLY A 99 -9.44 10.50 -6.72
CA GLY A 99 -9.86 9.19 -7.22
C GLY A 99 -9.92 9.21 -8.74
N CYS A 100 -9.41 8.16 -9.38
CA CYS A 100 -9.50 8.05 -10.82
C CYS A 100 -10.97 7.84 -11.16
N ARG A 101 -11.68 8.89 -11.59
CA ARG A 101 -13.02 8.66 -12.16
C ARG A 101 -12.82 8.00 -13.52
N ALA A 102 -13.39 6.82 -13.70
CA ALA A 102 -13.57 6.20 -15.01
C ALA A 102 -14.29 7.24 -15.90
N GLY A 103 -13.59 7.66 -16.95
CA GLY A 103 -14.20 8.35 -18.08
C GLY A 103 -14.73 7.34 -19.07
#